data_AF-A0A250JC36-F1
#
_entry.id   AF-A0A250JC36-F1
#
_cell.length_a   1.000
_cell.length_b   1.000
_cell.length_c   1.000
_cell.angle_alpha   90.00
_cell.angle_beta   90.00
_cell.angle_gamma   90.00
#
_symmetry.space_group_name_H-M   'P 1'
#
loop_
_entity.id
_entity.type
_entity.pdbx_description
1 polymer ?
#
loop_
_entity_poly.entity_id
_entity_poly.type
_entity_poly.pdbx_seq_one_letter_code
_entity_poly.pdbx_strand_id
1 'polypeptide(L)'
;MPVIVAKKAGTCRACGGLIRKGEEADFSAELGVSHVEPQCSRGPVRFRPNARAAACACGSWVKVGEGRLRLVSDAGAQGGSKRWAVDCERCARGC
;
A
#
# COMPACT_ATOMS: atom_id res chain seq x y z
N MET A 1 -11.65 2.93 -14.66
CA MET A 1 -10.39 3.68 -14.84
C MET A 1 -9.70 3.10 -16.06
N PRO A 2 -9.07 3.91 -16.93
CA PRO A 2 -8.30 3.38 -18.04
C PRO A 2 -7.05 2.65 -17.54
N VAL A 3 -6.84 1.43 -18.04
CA VAL A 3 -5.59 0.69 -17.84
C VAL A 3 -4.56 1.24 -18.83
N ILE A 4 -3.39 1.61 -18.31
CA ILE A 4 -2.25 2.10 -19.07
C ILE A 4 -1.06 1.16 -18.89
N VAL A 5 -0.11 1.21 -19.81
CA VAL A 5 1.22 0.62 -19.62
C VAL A 5 2.16 1.69 -19.07
N ALA A 6 2.75 1.45 -17.90
CA ALA A 6 3.62 2.42 -17.25
C ALA A 6 4.90 2.65 -18.07
N LYS A 7 5.07 3.85 -18.63
CA LYS A 7 6.28 4.23 -19.40
C LYS A 7 7.52 4.45 -18.52
N LYS A 8 7.31 4.71 -17.22
CA LYS A 8 8.34 4.94 -16.20
C LYS A 8 7.96 4.21 -14.92
N ALA A 9 8.96 3.88 -14.10
CA ALA A 9 8.70 3.37 -12.76
C ALA A 9 7.98 4.44 -11.92
N GLY A 10 7.01 4.02 -11.14
CA GLY A 10 6.19 4.90 -10.31
C GLY A 10 5.75 4.22 -9.03
N THR A 11 5.21 4.99 -8.10
CA THR A 11 4.66 4.44 -6.85
C THR A 11 3.16 4.26 -7.02
N CYS A 12 2.67 3.05 -6.78
CA CYS A 12 1.24 2.77 -6.72
C CYS A 12 0.61 3.63 -5.63
N ARG A 13 -0.31 4.51 -6.00
CA ARG A 13 -1.02 5.40 -5.07
C ARG A 13 -1.78 4.63 -3.99
N ALA A 14 -2.15 3.39 -4.29
CA ALA A 14 -2.97 2.55 -3.44
C ALA A 14 -2.07 1.80 -2.45
N CYS A 15 -1.29 0.82 -2.91
CA CYS A 15 -0.47 -0.01 -2.02
C CYS A 15 0.89 0.61 -1.64
N GLY A 16 1.30 1.69 -2.30
CA GLY A 16 2.63 2.28 -2.14
C GLY A 16 3.76 1.42 -2.72
N GLY A 17 3.43 0.31 -3.41
CA GLY A 17 4.37 -0.56 -4.09
C GLY A 17 4.95 0.09 -5.34
N LEU A 18 6.08 -0.43 -5.81
CA LEU A 18 6.69 0.03 -7.06
C LEU A 18 5.92 -0.56 -8.25
N ILE A 19 5.42 0.31 -9.12
CA ILE A 19 4.93 -0.03 -10.46
C ILE A 19 6.12 0.06 -11.39
N ARG A 20 6.46 -1.05 -12.06
CA ARG A 20 7.62 -1.11 -12.95
C ARG A 20 7.30 -0.51 -14.31
N LYS A 21 8.35 -0.09 -15.03
CA LYS A 21 8.21 0.25 -16.45
C LYS A 21 7.76 -0.99 -17.22
N GLY A 22 6.75 -0.84 -18.06
CA GLY A 22 6.13 -1.92 -18.83
C GLY A 22 5.04 -2.69 -18.09
N GLU A 23 4.79 -2.38 -16.81
CA GLU A 23 3.72 -2.98 -16.03
C GLU A 23 2.38 -2.32 -16.35
N GLU A 24 1.31 -3.11 -16.40
CA GLU A 24 -0.05 -2.60 -16.53
C GLU A 24 -0.48 -1.95 -15.22
N ALA A 25 -1.16 -0.81 -15.33
CA ALA A 25 -1.58 -0.02 -14.18
C ALA A 25 -2.85 0.78 -14.48
N ASP A 26 -3.71 0.95 -13.49
CA ASP A 26 -4.83 1.89 -13.56
C ASP A 26 -4.32 3.33 -13.42
N PHE A 27 -4.75 4.20 -14.32
CA PHE A 27 -4.45 5.63 -14.24
C PHE A 27 -5.70 6.46 -13.97
N SER A 28 -5.59 7.37 -13.01
CA SER A 28 -6.55 8.45 -12.79
C SER A 28 -5.79 9.77 -12.77
N ALA A 29 -6.27 10.75 -13.53
CA ALA A 29 -5.66 12.08 -13.58
C ALA A 29 -5.67 12.78 -12.21
N GLU A 30 -6.71 12.52 -11.40
CA GLU A 30 -6.88 13.12 -10.07
C GLU A 30 -6.07 12.39 -8.98
N LEU A 31 -5.93 11.07 -9.10
CA LEU A 31 -5.40 10.23 -8.01
C LEU A 31 -4.00 9.66 -8.30
N GLY A 32 -3.57 9.65 -9.56
CA GLY A 32 -2.33 9.04 -10.01
C GLY A 32 -2.48 7.58 -10.43
N VAL A 33 -1.36 6.85 -10.44
CA VAL A 33 -1.26 5.48 -10.96
C VAL A 33 -1.43 4.45 -9.83
N SER A 34 -2.16 3.37 -10.06
CA SER A 34 -2.30 2.20 -9.17
C SER A 34 -2.10 0.90 -9.93
N HIS A 35 -1.70 -0.19 -9.26
CA HIS A 35 -1.78 -1.53 -9.87
C HIS A 35 -3.20 -1.86 -10.31
N VAL A 36 -3.33 -2.66 -11.37
CA VAL A 36 -4.62 -3.13 -11.90
C VAL A 36 -5.36 -4.02 -10.90
N GLU A 37 -4.62 -4.66 -10.00
CA GLU A 37 -5.19 -5.62 -9.08
C GLU A 37 -6.32 -5.00 -8.23
N PRO A 38 -7.41 -5.74 -7.93
CA PRO A 38 -8.61 -5.22 -7.25
C PRO A 38 -8.32 -4.51 -5.93
N GLN A 39 -7.30 -4.96 -5.21
CA GLN A 39 -6.81 -4.34 -3.97
C GLN A 39 -6.33 -2.91 -4.18
N CYS A 40 -5.81 -2.58 -5.36
CA CYS A 40 -5.21 -1.30 -5.71
C CYS A 40 -6.13 -0.42 -6.57
N SER A 41 -7.03 -1.02 -7.34
CA SER A 41 -7.90 -0.31 -8.29
C SER A 41 -9.20 0.23 -7.68
N ARG A 42 -9.66 -0.31 -6.54
CA ARG A 42 -10.99 0.02 -5.95
C ARG A 42 -11.00 1.00 -4.76
N GLY A 43 -9.89 1.63 -4.39
CA GLY A 43 -9.88 2.63 -3.30
C GLY A 43 -8.59 2.60 -2.46
N PRO A 44 -8.50 3.44 -1.41
CA PRO A 44 -7.29 3.48 -0.57
C PRO A 44 -7.07 2.12 0.09
N VAL A 45 -5.93 1.51 -0.21
CA VAL A 45 -5.50 0.24 0.39
C VAL A 45 -5.36 0.45 1.89
N ARG A 46 -6.21 -0.22 2.66
CA ARG A 46 -6.15 -0.21 4.12
C ARG A 46 -4.99 -1.04 4.67
N PHE A 47 -4.48 -2.00 3.89
CA PHE A 47 -3.50 -2.99 4.33
C PHE A 47 -2.48 -3.36 3.24
N ARG A 48 -1.18 -3.42 3.56
CA ARG A 48 -0.11 -3.90 2.66
C ARG A 48 0.72 -5.02 3.31
N PRO A 49 1.40 -5.87 2.54
CA PRO A 49 2.34 -6.85 3.10
C PRO A 49 3.45 -6.16 3.90
N ASN A 50 3.90 -6.80 4.98
CA ASN A 50 4.95 -6.23 5.80
C ASN A 50 6.33 -6.35 5.12
N ALA A 51 6.85 -5.26 4.57
CA ALA A 51 8.16 -5.24 3.93
C ALA A 51 9.33 -4.98 4.89
N ARG A 52 9.09 -4.79 6.20
CA ARG A 52 10.13 -4.48 7.19
C ARG A 52 9.87 -5.16 8.53
N ALA A 53 10.92 -5.52 9.26
CA ALA A 53 10.72 -5.95 10.65
C ALA A 53 10.31 -4.75 11.50
N ALA A 54 9.23 -4.86 12.28
CA ALA A 54 8.77 -3.80 13.17
C ALA A 54 7.87 -4.35 14.29
N ALA A 55 7.74 -3.57 15.37
CA ALA A 55 6.84 -3.90 16.46
C ALA A 55 5.38 -3.60 16.08
N CYS A 56 4.51 -4.55 16.40
CA CYS A 56 3.06 -4.35 16.41
C CYS A 56 2.66 -3.48 17.61
N ALA A 57 1.50 -2.81 17.52
CA ALA A 57 0.93 -2.04 18.63
C ALA A 57 0.71 -2.88 19.91
N CYS A 58 0.53 -4.19 19.79
CA CYS A 58 0.43 -5.12 20.92
C CYS A 58 1.78 -5.51 21.55
N GLY A 59 2.90 -4.94 21.07
CA GLY A 59 4.25 -5.25 21.56
C GLY A 59 4.93 -6.44 20.89
N SER A 60 4.23 -7.19 20.03
CA SER A 60 4.84 -8.32 19.31
C SER A 60 5.81 -7.84 18.23
N TRP A 61 7.00 -8.44 18.16
CA TRP A 61 7.93 -8.21 17.07
C TRP A 61 7.50 -8.99 15.83
N VAL A 62 7.30 -8.29 14.71
CA VAL A 62 6.84 -8.89 13.44
C VAL A 62 7.98 -8.85 12.44
N LYS A 63 8.34 -10.00 11.88
CA LYS A 63 9.42 -10.10 10.89
C LYS A 63 8.97 -9.60 9.51
N VAL A 64 9.95 -9.35 8.64
CA VAL A 64 9.70 -9.09 7.22
C VAL A 64 8.89 -10.25 6.63
N GLY A 65 7.82 -9.95 5.92
CA GLY A 65 6.92 -10.94 5.32
C GLY A 65 5.83 -11.46 6.25
N GLU A 66 5.91 -11.23 7.57
CA GLU A 66 4.87 -11.63 8.53
C GLU A 66 3.90 -10.48 8.83
N GLY A 67 2.64 -10.83 9.14
CA GLY A 67 1.60 -9.85 9.47
C GLY A 67 1.24 -8.93 8.30
N ARG A 68 0.73 -7.73 8.62
CA ARG A 68 0.35 -6.72 7.62
C ARG A 68 0.61 -5.32 8.11
N LEU A 69 0.87 -4.41 7.20
CA LEU A 69 0.99 -2.98 7.45
C LEU A 69 -0.38 -2.33 7.22
N ARG A 70 -0.98 -1.80 8.27
CA ARG A 70 -2.22 -1.03 8.23
C ARG A 70 -1.94 0.45 8.02
N LEU A 71 -2.70 1.06 7.14
CA LEU A 71 -2.64 2.51 6.93
C LEU A 71 -3.20 3.22 8.17
N VAL A 72 -2.36 4.01 8.84
CA VAL A 72 -2.74 4.80 10.03
C VAL A 72 -2.88 6.29 9.73
N SER A 73 -2.22 6.78 8.68
CA SER A 73 -2.44 8.14 8.20
C SER A 73 -2.23 8.20 6.70
N ASP A 74 -3.22 8.74 6.02
CA ASP A 74 -3.16 9.12 4.61
C ASP A 74 -3.27 10.65 4.57
N ALA A 75 -2.13 11.33 4.63
CA ALA A 75 -2.07 12.79 4.54
C ALA A 75 -2.18 13.24 3.07
N GLY A 76 -3.16 12.68 2.35
CA GLY A 76 -3.36 12.84 0.91
C GLY A 76 -3.34 14.30 0.42
N ALA A 77 -3.09 14.45 -0.88
CA ALA A 77 -3.05 15.67 -1.69
C ALA A 77 -2.08 16.80 -1.29
N GLN A 78 -1.68 16.94 -0.02
CA GLN A 78 -0.79 18.03 0.45
C GLN A 78 0.67 17.60 0.66
N GLY A 79 1.12 16.52 0.01
CA GLY A 79 2.52 16.07 0.09
C GLY A 79 2.88 15.34 1.40
N GLY A 80 1.91 14.99 2.23
CA GLY A 80 2.15 14.22 3.44
C GLY A 80 2.42 12.74 3.13
N SER A 81 3.50 12.19 3.69
CA SER A 81 3.85 10.77 3.55
C SER A 81 2.82 9.88 4.26
N LYS A 82 2.35 8.82 3.58
CA LYS A 82 1.50 7.79 4.20
C LYS A 82 2.22 7.13 5.37
N ARG A 83 1.58 7.09 6.54
CA ARG A 83 2.09 6.36 7.71
C ARG A 83 1.43 5.00 7.81
N TRP A 84 2.25 3.99 8.03
CA TRP A 84 1.83 2.59 8.13
C TRP A 84 2.26 2.03 9.49
N ALA A 85 1.32 1.40 10.20
CA ALA A 85 1.57 0.64 11.42
C ALA A 85 1.61 -0.84 11.10
N VAL A 86 2.45 -1.62 11.77
CA VAL A 86 2.44 -3.08 11.62
C VAL A 86 1.40 -3.66 12.55
N ASP A 87 0.55 -4.53 12.02
CA ASP A 87 -0.30 -5.43 12.77
C ASP A 87 0.28 -6.85 12.63
N CYS A 88 0.57 -7.50 13.76
CA CYS A 88 0.88 -8.94 13.77
C CYS A 88 -0.35 -9.74 13.31
N GLU A 89 -0.19 -11.02 12.97
CA GLU A 89 -1.31 -11.85 12.48
C GLU A 89 -2.51 -11.89 13.44
N ARG A 90 -2.26 -11.82 14.75
CA ARG A 90 -3.30 -11.77 15.77
C ARG A 90 -4.09 -10.47 15.72
N CYS A 91 -3.40 -9.32 15.72
CA CYS A 91 -4.05 -8.00 15.57
C CYS A 91 -4.68 -7.81 14.18
N ALA A 92 -4.14 -8.48 13.16
CA ALA A 92 -4.69 -8.46 11.81
C ALA A 92 -6.06 -9.18 11.71
N ARG A 93 -6.32 -10.16 12.56
CA ARG A 93 -7.57 -10.95 12.53
C ARG A 93 -8.71 -10.36 13.38
N GLY A 94 -8.49 -9.23 14.04
CA GLY A 94 -9.42 -8.67 15.02
C GLY A 94 -9.17 -9.34 16.37
N CYS A 95 -8.64 -8.54 17.30
CA CYS A 95 -8.49 -8.96 18.68
C CYS A 95 -9.83 -8.90 19.41
#